data_AF-A0A484D9I1-F1
#
_entry.id   AF-A0A484D9I1-F1
#
_cell.length_a   1.000
_cell.length_b   1.000
_cell.length_c   1.000
_cell.angle_alpha   90.00
_cell.angle_beta   90.00
_cell.angle_gamma   90.00
#
_symmetry.space_group_name_H-M   'P 1'
#
loop_
_entity.id
_entity.type
_entity.pdbx_description
1 polymer ?
#
loop_
_entity_poly.entity_id
_entity_poly.type
_entity_poly.pdbx_seq_one_letter_code
_entity_poly.pdbx_strand_id
1 'polypeptide(L)'
;LPGRFRKFFSPPSCQVLYSDTPNNTTNCNITTEHCNLLMQAPFTDCHSQVDPAPYITACAETSCKFPTEEGLALSCQFFDAYAKTCGLNPNITLGDWRSPTVCPVPLVSCMEMYCSHNEFCDENNGEPHCLCRALFAAKYTPTNSLGNPAVCMGSSATLTLAGCLLSAKNIDYTTLHLLDESCKGHMDNETHMVTFSFDCSNTCGTEIMSINGSQIIYQNTITMQNGSADIITRQKQVIIDFSCLYTVPDLTSVSF
;
A
#
# COMPACT_ATOMS: atom_id res chain seq x y z
N LEU A 1 34.40 -11.97 11.03
CA LEU A 1 32.93 -12.07 11.19
C LEU A 1 32.57 -11.66 12.61
N PRO A 2 31.90 -10.51 12.78
CA PRO A 2 30.64 -10.52 13.51
C PRO A 2 29.55 -9.67 12.80
N GLY A 3 28.31 -10.12 12.94
CA GLY A 3 27.13 -9.62 12.24
C GLY A 3 26.69 -8.23 12.71
N ARG A 4 26.46 -7.36 11.73
CA ARG A 4 25.94 -6.01 11.88
C ARG A 4 24.41 -6.08 12.02
N PHE A 5 23.90 -6.02 13.24
CA PHE A 5 22.47 -5.80 13.48
C PHE A 5 22.07 -4.44 12.89
N ARG A 6 21.19 -4.45 11.88
CA ARG A 6 20.55 -3.23 11.36
C ARG A 6 19.59 -2.73 12.44
N LYS A 7 19.93 -1.61 13.09
CA LYS A 7 18.97 -0.83 13.87
C LYS A 7 17.91 -0.33 12.89
N PHE A 8 16.69 -0.84 13.00
CA PHE A 8 15.52 -0.19 12.39
C PHE A 8 15.32 1.14 13.11
N PHE A 9 15.60 2.23 12.40
CA PHE A 9 15.37 3.58 12.89
C PHE A 9 13.87 3.86 12.73
N SER A 10 13.11 3.77 13.83
CA SER A 10 11.76 4.35 13.84
C SER A 10 11.88 5.87 13.70
N PRO A 11 11.09 6.53 12.84
CA PRO A 11 11.05 7.99 12.82
C PRO A 11 10.60 8.54 14.18
N PRO A 12 11.02 9.75 14.57
CA PRO A 12 10.73 10.34 15.88
C PRO A 12 9.30 10.89 15.98
N SER A 13 8.32 10.21 15.37
CA SER A 13 6.95 10.72 15.23
C SER A 13 6.01 10.33 16.39
N CYS A 14 6.49 9.66 17.44
CA CYS A 14 5.67 9.33 18.62
C CYS A 14 5.76 10.41 19.73
N GLN A 15 5.93 11.68 19.38
CA GLN A 15 5.98 12.79 20.35
C GLN A 15 4.83 13.80 20.23
N VAL A 16 3.89 13.59 19.30
CA VAL A 16 2.68 14.42 19.27
C VAL A 16 1.66 13.81 20.21
N LEU A 17 1.64 14.29 21.45
CA LEU A 17 0.50 14.15 22.35
C LEU A 17 -0.65 14.98 21.76
N TYR A 18 -1.54 14.32 21.01
CA TYR A 18 -2.86 14.88 20.74
C TYR A 18 -3.64 14.91 22.06
N SER A 19 -3.82 16.11 22.60
CA SER A 19 -4.69 16.35 23.74
C SER A 19 -6.10 16.60 23.22
N ASP A 20 -6.85 15.53 22.96
CA ASP A 20 -8.30 15.66 22.91
C ASP A 20 -8.80 15.91 24.33
N THR A 21 -9.67 16.92 24.49
CA THR A 21 -10.37 17.14 25.75
C THR A 21 -11.17 15.88 26.08
N PRO A 22 -11.02 15.27 27.28
CA PRO A 22 -11.78 14.09 27.64
C PRO A 22 -13.28 14.41 27.52
N ASN A 23 -13.98 13.68 26.65
CA ASN A 23 -15.42 13.74 26.62
C ASN A 23 -15.91 13.09 27.94
N ASN A 24 -16.17 13.92 28.95
CA ASN A 24 -16.58 13.55 30.31
C ASN A 24 -18.02 12.99 30.38
N THR A 25 -18.53 12.44 29.27
CA THR A 25 -19.85 11.81 29.16
C THR A 25 -19.76 10.31 28.88
N THR A 26 -18.55 9.78 28.86
CA THR A 26 -18.26 8.42 28.43
C THR A 26 -18.13 7.47 29.62
N ASN A 27 -19.03 6.48 29.72
CA ASN A 27 -18.93 5.41 30.71
C ASN A 27 -17.82 4.41 30.33
N CYS A 28 -16.57 4.74 30.69
CA CYS A 28 -15.40 3.88 30.43
C CYS A 28 -15.36 2.60 31.29
N ASN A 29 -16.35 2.38 32.16
CA ASN A 29 -16.37 1.19 33.00
C ASN A 29 -16.52 -0.09 32.16
N ILE A 30 -17.34 -0.07 31.10
CA ILE A 30 -17.58 -1.25 30.25
C ILE A 30 -16.28 -1.67 29.54
N THR A 31 -15.55 -0.72 28.97
CA THR A 31 -14.28 -1.00 28.27
C THR A 31 -13.17 -1.41 29.25
N THR A 32 -13.13 -0.79 30.44
CA THR A 32 -12.17 -1.16 31.49
C THR A 32 -12.44 -2.56 32.03
N GLU A 33 -13.71 -2.91 32.27
CA GLU A 33 -14.12 -4.26 32.67
C GLU A 33 -13.75 -5.30 31.61
N HIS A 34 -13.94 -4.98 30.33
CA HIS A 34 -13.53 -5.84 29.23
C HIS A 34 -12.01 -6.07 29.25
N CYS A 35 -11.20 -5.02 29.35
CA CYS A 35 -9.73 -5.13 29.41
C CYS A 35 -9.25 -5.98 30.60
N ASN A 36 -9.99 -6.00 31.71
CA ASN A 36 -9.67 -6.82 32.89
C ASN A 36 -9.85 -8.33 32.66
N LEU A 37 -10.44 -8.78 31.54
CA LEU A 37 -10.44 -10.21 31.18
C LEU A 37 -9.03 -10.77 30.98
N LEU A 38 -8.02 -9.92 30.76
CA LEU A 38 -6.60 -10.33 30.77
C LEU A 38 -6.15 -10.91 32.12
N MET A 39 -6.85 -10.60 33.21
CA MET A 39 -6.58 -11.18 34.54
C MET A 39 -7.25 -12.54 34.76
N GLN A 40 -8.07 -13.00 33.81
CA GLN A 40 -8.89 -14.21 33.93
C GLN A 40 -8.33 -15.34 33.06
N ALA A 41 -8.84 -16.56 33.27
CA ALA A 41 -8.54 -17.67 32.37
C ALA A 41 -9.03 -17.34 30.95
N PRO A 42 -8.28 -17.72 29.89
CA PRO A 42 -7.10 -18.60 29.90
C PRO A 42 -5.75 -17.88 30.10
N PHE A 43 -5.71 -16.57 30.36
CA PHE A 43 -4.46 -15.80 30.46
C PHE A 43 -3.67 -16.01 31.74
N THR A 44 -4.25 -16.66 32.76
CA THR A 44 -3.62 -16.85 34.08
C THR A 44 -2.27 -17.55 34.02
N ASP A 45 -2.08 -18.50 33.10
CA ASP A 45 -0.81 -19.21 32.93
C ASP A 45 0.31 -18.30 32.41
N CYS A 46 -0.08 -17.19 31.78
CA CYS A 46 0.80 -16.21 31.19
C CYS A 46 1.40 -15.23 32.21
N HIS A 47 0.67 -14.94 33.30
CA HIS A 47 1.03 -13.88 34.25
C HIS A 47 2.39 -14.08 34.90
N SER A 48 2.85 -15.34 35.00
CA SER A 48 4.18 -15.67 35.52
C SER A 48 5.33 -15.22 34.62
N GLN A 49 5.06 -14.98 33.33
CA GLN A 49 6.05 -14.64 32.30
C GLN A 49 5.87 -13.23 31.74
N VAL A 50 4.62 -12.78 31.64
CA VAL A 50 4.26 -11.50 31.04
C VAL A 50 3.34 -10.76 32.01
N ASP A 51 3.78 -9.62 32.52
CA ASP A 51 2.94 -8.76 33.36
C ASP A 51 1.74 -8.23 32.53
N PRO A 52 0.49 -8.52 32.92
CA PRO A 52 -0.70 -8.05 32.20
C PRO A 52 -0.99 -6.56 32.43
N ALA A 53 -0.47 -5.94 33.50
CA ALA A 53 -0.77 -4.56 33.88
C ALA A 53 -0.59 -3.54 32.75
N PRO A 54 0.55 -3.48 32.01
CA PRO A 54 0.72 -2.51 30.92
C PRO A 54 -0.27 -2.70 29.78
N TYR A 55 -0.68 -3.95 29.49
CA TYR A 55 -1.66 -4.24 28.44
C TYR A 55 -3.07 -3.81 28.87
N ILE A 56 -3.44 -4.06 30.13
CA ILE A 56 -4.72 -3.63 30.71
C ILE A 56 -4.83 -2.11 30.72
N THR A 57 -3.79 -1.41 31.18
CA THR A 57 -3.77 0.06 31.21
C THR A 57 -3.91 0.64 29.81
N ALA A 58 -3.09 0.17 28.85
CA ALA A 58 -3.15 0.69 27.48
C ALA A 58 -4.48 0.37 26.79
N CYS A 59 -5.05 -0.82 27.05
CA CYS A 59 -6.37 -1.21 26.59
C CYS A 59 -7.46 -0.26 27.13
N ALA A 60 -7.50 -0.05 28.45
CA ALA A 60 -8.51 0.78 29.08
C ALA A 60 -8.41 2.24 28.60
N GLU A 61 -7.19 2.80 28.53
CA GLU A 61 -6.96 4.16 28.05
C GLU A 61 -7.34 4.33 26.57
N THR A 62 -7.02 3.35 25.73
CA THR A 62 -7.30 3.41 24.28
C THR A 62 -8.78 3.23 24.02
N SER A 63 -9.41 2.20 24.57
CA SER A 63 -10.83 1.93 24.37
C SER A 63 -11.74 2.98 25.02
N CYS A 64 -11.32 3.61 26.13
CA CYS A 64 -12.07 4.72 26.75
C CYS A 64 -12.15 5.97 25.86
N LYS A 65 -11.16 6.18 24.98
CA LYS A 65 -11.19 7.28 24.00
C LYS A 65 -12.24 7.05 22.89
N PHE A 66 -12.66 5.79 22.67
CA PHE A 66 -13.57 5.39 21.59
C PHE A 66 -14.74 4.55 22.13
N PRO A 67 -15.71 5.10 22.85
CA PRO A 67 -16.71 4.32 23.60
C PRO A 67 -17.83 3.66 22.80
N THR A 68 -17.66 3.53 21.49
CA THR A 68 -18.59 2.84 20.58
C THR A 68 -18.19 1.37 20.44
N GLU A 69 -18.87 0.60 19.58
CA GLU A 69 -18.42 -0.76 19.23
C GLU A 69 -16.97 -0.80 18.72
N GLU A 70 -16.48 0.33 18.19
CA GLU A 70 -15.09 0.53 17.78
C GLU A 70 -14.12 0.39 18.98
N GLY A 71 -14.49 0.84 20.18
CA GLY A 71 -13.68 0.68 21.39
C GLY A 71 -13.52 -0.75 21.85
N LEU A 72 -14.57 -1.56 21.68
CA LEU A 72 -14.53 -2.99 21.96
C LEU A 72 -13.63 -3.71 20.94
N ALA A 73 -13.78 -3.39 19.65
CA ALA A 73 -12.89 -3.92 18.61
C ALA A 73 -11.41 -3.54 18.85
N LEU A 74 -11.15 -2.30 19.28
CA LEU A 74 -9.79 -1.85 19.64
C LEU A 74 -9.22 -2.61 20.85
N SER A 75 -10.05 -3.01 21.81
CA SER A 75 -9.59 -3.78 22.97
C SER A 75 -9.00 -5.15 22.56
N CYS A 76 -9.55 -5.78 21.52
CA CYS A 76 -9.08 -7.07 21.01
C CYS A 76 -7.63 -7.03 20.51
N GLN A 77 -7.15 -5.88 20.04
CA GLN A 77 -5.74 -5.72 19.64
C GLN A 77 -4.78 -5.93 20.81
N PHE A 78 -5.18 -5.53 22.03
CA PHE A 78 -4.39 -5.72 23.24
C PHE A 78 -4.40 -7.16 23.72
N PHE A 79 -5.55 -7.85 23.60
CA PHE A 79 -5.62 -9.29 23.85
C PHE A 79 -4.75 -10.09 22.88
N ASP A 80 -4.78 -9.76 21.59
CA ASP A 80 -3.91 -10.36 20.58
C ASP A 80 -2.43 -10.14 20.89
N ALA A 81 -2.04 -8.92 21.24
CA ALA A 81 -0.66 -8.60 21.58
C ALA A 81 -0.18 -9.37 22.82
N TYR A 82 -1.02 -9.46 23.86
CA TYR A 82 -0.72 -10.22 25.07
C TYR A 82 -0.62 -11.71 24.77
N ALA A 83 -1.60 -12.29 24.06
CA ALA A 83 -1.61 -13.69 23.64
C ALA A 83 -0.38 -14.08 22.80
N LYS A 84 0.01 -13.22 21.85
CA LYS A 84 1.22 -13.40 21.04
C LYS A 84 2.48 -13.41 21.89
N THR A 85 2.60 -12.45 22.80
CA THR A 85 3.75 -12.35 23.71
C THR A 85 3.82 -13.59 24.61
N CYS A 86 2.66 -14.05 25.08
CA CYS A 86 2.52 -15.27 25.86
C CYS A 86 3.04 -16.51 25.12
N GLY A 87 2.60 -16.67 23.87
CA GLY A 87 2.95 -17.79 23.00
C GLY A 87 4.42 -17.81 22.55
N LEU A 88 5.21 -16.77 22.86
CA LEU A 88 6.66 -16.83 22.67
C LEU A 88 7.33 -17.83 23.63
N ASN A 89 6.68 -18.16 24.75
CA ASN A 89 7.15 -19.20 25.65
C ASN A 89 6.61 -20.58 25.20
N PRO A 90 7.47 -21.52 24.76
CA PRO A 90 7.02 -22.82 24.25
C PRO A 90 6.38 -23.71 25.32
N ASN A 91 6.55 -23.40 26.61
CA ASN A 91 5.96 -24.16 27.72
C ASN A 91 4.52 -23.73 28.06
N ILE A 92 4.01 -22.66 27.44
CA ILE A 92 2.66 -22.16 27.68
C ILE A 92 1.80 -22.46 26.46
N THR A 93 0.73 -23.21 26.66
CA THR A 93 -0.30 -23.43 25.63
C THR A 93 -1.52 -22.60 26.00
N LEU A 94 -1.66 -21.44 25.39
CA LEU A 94 -2.82 -20.59 25.61
C LEU A 94 -4.04 -21.19 24.90
N GLY A 95 -5.09 -21.50 25.67
CA GLY A 95 -6.35 -22.02 25.14
C GLY A 95 -7.14 -21.01 24.31
N ASP A 96 -8.38 -21.34 23.98
CA ASP A 96 -9.28 -20.41 23.29
C ASP A 96 -9.64 -19.22 24.17
N TRP A 97 -8.91 -18.12 23.97
CA TRP A 97 -9.13 -16.85 24.65
C TRP A 97 -10.09 -15.93 23.90
N ARG A 98 -10.38 -16.19 22.62
CA ARG A 98 -11.18 -15.30 21.77
C ARG A 98 -12.66 -15.40 22.06
N SER A 99 -13.16 -16.61 22.30
CA SER A 99 -14.56 -16.82 22.71
C SER A 99 -14.92 -16.10 24.02
N PRO A 100 -14.15 -16.23 25.13
CA PRO A 100 -14.50 -15.54 26.38
C PRO A 100 -14.33 -14.03 26.34
N THR A 101 -13.44 -13.49 25.47
CA THR A 101 -13.26 -12.04 25.30
C THR A 101 -14.11 -11.45 24.19
N VAL A 102 -15.03 -12.21 23.60
CA VAL A 102 -15.88 -11.79 22.46
C VAL A 102 -15.04 -11.10 21.36
N CYS A 103 -13.81 -11.60 21.17
CA CYS A 103 -12.90 -11.07 20.17
C CYS A 103 -13.00 -11.93 18.92
N PRO A 104 -13.47 -11.39 17.78
CA PRO A 104 -13.49 -12.15 16.55
C PRO A 104 -12.05 -12.58 16.20
N VAL A 105 -11.92 -13.73 15.54
CA VAL A 105 -10.67 -14.02 14.83
C VAL A 105 -10.46 -12.85 13.88
N PRO A 106 -9.33 -12.14 13.94
CA PRO A 106 -9.05 -11.10 12.97
C PRO A 106 -9.27 -11.74 11.60
N LEU A 107 -10.15 -11.17 10.77
CA LEU A 107 -10.12 -11.52 9.35
C LEU A 107 -8.74 -11.07 8.90
N VAL A 108 -7.85 -12.04 8.68
CA VAL A 108 -6.39 -11.84 8.57
C VAL A 108 -6.01 -11.21 7.23
N SER A 109 -6.96 -10.56 6.57
CA SER A 109 -6.89 -10.28 5.15
C SER A 109 -5.80 -9.23 4.87
N CYS A 110 -5.68 -8.21 5.72
CA CYS A 110 -4.59 -7.24 5.68
C CYS A 110 -3.28 -7.65 6.37
N MET A 111 -3.28 -8.72 7.18
CA MET A 111 -2.09 -9.12 7.92
C MET A 111 -1.17 -10.03 7.09
N GLU A 112 -1.70 -10.70 6.06
CA GLU A 112 -0.92 -11.47 5.08
C GLU A 112 -0.61 -10.70 3.79
N MET A 113 -1.30 -9.58 3.52
CA MET A 113 -1.08 -8.77 2.32
C MET A 113 -0.02 -7.69 2.54
N TYR A 114 1.00 -7.68 1.69
CA TYR A 114 1.97 -6.59 1.63
C TYR A 114 1.38 -5.41 0.86
N CYS A 115 1.44 -4.20 1.44
CA CYS A 115 1.20 -2.95 0.73
C CYS A 115 2.46 -2.09 0.82
N SER A 116 2.80 -1.40 -0.27
CA SER A 116 4.04 -0.60 -0.33
C SER A 116 3.98 0.62 0.61
N HIS A 117 5.10 1.33 0.75
CA HIS A 117 5.16 2.54 1.58
C HIS A 117 4.12 3.60 1.21
N ASN A 118 3.75 3.67 -0.07
CA ASN A 118 2.77 4.64 -0.58
C ASN A 118 1.32 4.19 -0.42
N GLU A 119 1.11 3.01 0.16
CA GLU A 119 -0.18 2.35 0.26
C GLU A 119 -0.52 2.02 1.71
N PHE A 120 -1.78 1.71 1.94
CA PHE A 120 -2.28 1.09 3.15
C PHE A 120 -3.28 0.01 2.78
N CYS A 121 -3.35 -1.05 3.58
CA CYS A 121 -4.35 -2.08 3.37
C CYS A 121 -5.69 -1.62 3.95
N ASP A 122 -6.74 -1.84 3.18
CA ASP A 122 -8.12 -1.64 3.60
C ASP A 122 -8.95 -2.87 3.23
N GLU A 123 -10.05 -3.09 3.95
CA GLU A 123 -10.95 -4.21 3.73
C GLU A 123 -12.28 -3.69 3.19
N ASN A 124 -12.64 -4.07 1.95
CA ASN A 124 -13.93 -3.75 1.38
C ASN A 124 -14.71 -5.06 1.15
N ASN A 125 -15.85 -5.22 1.82
CA ASN A 125 -16.66 -6.45 1.78
C ASN A 125 -15.88 -7.74 2.14
N GLY A 126 -14.83 -7.64 2.95
CA GLY A 126 -13.99 -8.77 3.37
C GLY A 126 -12.88 -9.16 2.39
N GLU A 127 -12.69 -8.43 1.29
CA GLU A 127 -11.51 -8.57 0.43
C GLU A 127 -10.47 -7.48 0.76
N PRO A 128 -9.20 -7.87 1.03
CA PRO A 128 -8.13 -6.92 1.30
C PRO A 128 -7.65 -6.30 -0.02
N HIS A 129 -7.53 -4.97 -0.03
CA HIS A 129 -6.91 -4.25 -1.15
C HIS A 129 -5.93 -3.19 -0.67
N CYS A 130 -4.87 -2.95 -1.44
CA CYS A 130 -3.96 -1.85 -1.20
C CYS A 130 -4.54 -0.56 -1.80
N LEU A 131 -4.79 0.42 -0.95
CA LEU A 131 -5.25 1.75 -1.33
C LEU A 131 -4.11 2.76 -1.23
N CYS A 132 -4.11 3.78 -2.09
CA CYS A 132 -3.10 4.83 -2.02
C CYS A 132 -3.26 5.64 -0.73
N ARG A 133 -2.15 5.94 -0.04
CA ARG A 133 -2.14 6.94 1.02
C ARG A 133 -2.53 8.31 0.45
N ALA A 134 -3.34 9.06 1.20
CA ALA A 134 -3.87 10.35 0.76
C ALA A 134 -2.78 11.35 0.31
N LEU A 135 -1.66 11.45 1.04
CA LEU A 135 -0.55 12.34 0.69
C LEU A 135 0.17 11.93 -0.60
N PHE A 136 0.24 10.63 -0.89
CA PHE A 136 0.82 10.13 -2.13
C PHE A 136 -0.14 10.41 -3.30
N ALA A 137 -1.42 10.04 -3.16
CA ALA A 137 -2.45 10.27 -4.17
C ALA A 137 -2.64 11.77 -4.50
N ALA A 138 -2.54 12.65 -3.50
CA ALA A 138 -2.70 14.10 -3.67
C ALA A 138 -1.74 14.72 -4.69
N LYS A 139 -0.58 14.10 -4.97
CA LYS A 139 0.35 14.53 -6.02
C LYS A 139 -0.24 14.40 -7.42
N TYR A 140 -1.14 13.44 -7.62
CA TYR A 140 -1.65 13.02 -8.93
C TYR A 140 -3.12 13.43 -9.16
N THR A 141 -3.88 13.65 -8.08
CA THR A 141 -5.29 14.08 -8.14
C THR A 141 -5.54 15.33 -9.00
N PRO A 142 -4.74 16.43 -8.92
CA PRO A 142 -5.05 17.66 -9.66
C PRO A 142 -5.02 17.50 -11.18
N THR A 143 -4.16 16.62 -11.68
CA THR A 143 -4.02 16.33 -13.11
C THR A 143 -4.75 15.05 -13.52
N ASN A 144 -5.42 14.38 -12.58
CA ASN A 144 -5.98 13.03 -12.75
C ASN A 144 -4.95 12.07 -13.39
N SER A 145 -3.68 12.22 -13.03
CA SER A 145 -2.60 11.38 -13.51
C SER A 145 -2.54 10.07 -12.71
N LEU A 146 -1.90 9.06 -13.29
CA LEU A 146 -1.76 7.72 -12.69
C LEU A 146 -0.33 7.45 -12.21
N GLY A 147 0.59 8.42 -12.34
CA GLY A 147 1.99 8.24 -12.05
C GLY A 147 2.83 9.46 -12.44
N ASN A 148 4.15 9.30 -12.37
CA ASN A 148 5.07 10.37 -12.73
C ASN A 148 5.11 10.57 -14.25
N PRO A 149 5.50 11.77 -14.74
CA PRO A 149 5.79 11.99 -16.14
C PRO A 149 6.85 11.00 -16.67
N ALA A 150 6.82 10.72 -17.97
CA ALA A 150 7.81 9.86 -18.60
C ALA A 150 9.23 10.41 -18.42
N VAL A 151 10.17 9.52 -18.12
CA VAL A 151 11.60 9.81 -18.05
C VAL A 151 12.22 9.43 -19.38
N CYS A 152 12.85 10.41 -20.04
CA CYS A 152 13.42 10.27 -21.37
C CYS A 152 14.94 10.23 -21.31
N MET A 153 15.57 9.29 -22.02
CA MET A 153 17.01 9.20 -22.15
C MET A 153 17.39 8.82 -23.59
N GLY A 154 17.84 9.79 -24.38
CA GLY A 154 18.10 9.59 -25.81
C GLY A 154 16.82 9.19 -26.55
N SER A 155 16.83 8.01 -27.16
CA SER A 155 15.66 7.40 -27.82
C SER A 155 14.96 6.34 -26.96
N SER A 156 15.23 6.31 -25.66
CA SER A 156 14.52 5.48 -24.69
C SER A 156 13.57 6.32 -23.84
N ALA A 157 12.46 5.72 -23.44
CA ALA A 157 11.50 6.33 -22.55
C ALA A 157 11.03 5.32 -21.52
N THR A 158 10.77 5.78 -20.31
CA THR A 158 10.21 4.98 -19.22
C THR A 158 9.06 5.73 -18.58
N LEU A 159 7.89 5.11 -18.51
CA LEU A 159 6.72 5.63 -17.81
C LEU A 159 6.42 4.72 -16.62
N THR A 160 6.17 5.32 -15.45
CA THR A 160 5.90 4.57 -14.22
C THR A 160 4.58 5.02 -13.60
N LEU A 161 3.66 4.07 -13.45
CA LEU A 161 2.32 4.25 -12.91
C LEU A 161 2.24 3.65 -11.50
N ALA A 162 1.45 4.23 -10.61
CA ALA A 162 1.23 3.68 -9.28
C ALA A 162 0.14 2.61 -9.29
N GLY A 163 0.43 1.43 -8.74
CA GLY A 163 -0.51 0.30 -8.68
C GLY A 163 -1.82 0.68 -8.01
N CYS A 164 -1.76 1.31 -6.83
CA CYS A 164 -2.96 1.76 -6.12
C CYS A 164 -3.81 2.81 -6.87
N LEU A 165 -3.22 3.62 -7.77
CA LEU A 165 -3.99 4.58 -8.57
C LEU A 165 -4.72 3.88 -9.72
N LEU A 166 -4.09 2.86 -10.30
CA LEU A 166 -4.71 1.99 -11.31
C LEU A 166 -5.88 1.21 -10.69
N SER A 167 -5.67 0.59 -9.52
CA SER A 167 -6.70 -0.17 -8.82
C SER A 167 -7.90 0.72 -8.42
N ALA A 168 -7.66 1.94 -7.94
CA ALA A 168 -8.72 2.91 -7.63
C ALA A 168 -9.57 3.31 -8.85
N LYS A 169 -9.04 3.13 -10.08
CA LYS A 169 -9.79 3.33 -11.34
C LYS A 169 -10.38 2.04 -11.92
N ASN A 170 -10.20 0.92 -11.21
CA ASN A 170 -10.55 -0.44 -11.62
C ASN A 170 -9.84 -0.87 -12.92
N ILE A 171 -8.54 -0.55 -13.00
CA ILE A 171 -7.66 -0.90 -14.11
C ILE A 171 -6.70 -1.99 -13.64
N ASP A 172 -6.76 -3.15 -14.29
CA ASP A 172 -5.82 -4.25 -14.07
C ASP A 172 -4.57 -4.05 -14.95
N TYR A 173 -3.43 -3.80 -14.32
CA TYR A 173 -2.18 -3.53 -15.03
C TYR A 173 -1.72 -4.72 -15.90
N THR A 174 -2.11 -5.95 -15.59
CA THR A 174 -1.67 -7.15 -16.34
C THR A 174 -2.25 -7.21 -17.76
N THR A 175 -3.34 -6.46 -17.97
CA THR A 175 -4.02 -6.29 -19.26
C THR A 175 -3.42 -5.15 -20.09
N LEU A 176 -2.52 -4.34 -19.50
CA LEU A 176 -1.93 -3.19 -20.13
C LEU A 176 -0.64 -3.53 -20.89
N HIS A 177 -0.48 -2.91 -22.05
CA HIS A 177 0.70 -3.06 -22.90
C HIS A 177 0.94 -1.78 -23.71
N LEU A 178 2.17 -1.63 -24.22
CA LEU A 178 2.52 -0.63 -25.22
C LEU A 178 1.89 -0.96 -26.59
N LEU A 179 2.17 -0.17 -27.63
CA LEU A 179 1.65 -0.42 -28.99
C LEU A 179 1.94 -1.85 -29.49
N ASP A 180 3.09 -2.42 -29.10
CA ASP A 180 3.34 -3.86 -29.21
C ASP A 180 2.76 -4.62 -28.00
N GLU A 181 1.81 -5.54 -28.25
CA GLU A 181 1.14 -6.34 -27.21
C GLU A 181 2.09 -7.21 -26.37
N SER A 182 3.28 -7.54 -26.89
CA SER A 182 4.29 -8.28 -26.15
C SER A 182 4.98 -7.44 -25.07
N CYS A 183 4.93 -6.11 -25.19
CA CYS A 183 5.53 -5.17 -24.26
C CYS A 183 4.56 -4.78 -23.15
N LYS A 184 4.47 -5.64 -22.12
CA LYS A 184 3.62 -5.46 -20.93
C LYS A 184 4.30 -4.65 -19.82
N GLY A 185 3.49 -4.10 -18.93
CA GLY A 185 3.97 -3.41 -17.73
C GLY A 185 4.55 -4.38 -16.70
N HIS A 186 5.66 -3.99 -16.08
CA HIS A 186 6.30 -4.78 -15.02
C HIS A 186 6.03 -4.14 -13.64
N MET A 187 5.42 -4.90 -12.73
CA MET A 187 5.21 -4.49 -11.34
C MET A 187 6.49 -4.66 -10.52
N ASP A 188 6.92 -3.61 -9.85
CA ASP A 188 7.93 -3.69 -8.80
C ASP A 188 7.25 -4.08 -7.47
N ASN A 189 7.58 -5.26 -6.94
CA ASN A 189 6.93 -5.82 -5.75
C ASN A 189 7.24 -5.08 -4.44
N GLU A 190 8.28 -4.23 -4.37
CA GLU A 190 8.59 -3.46 -3.16
C GLU A 190 7.87 -2.12 -3.14
N THR A 191 7.81 -1.44 -4.30
CA THR A 191 7.24 -0.11 -4.44
C THR A 191 5.77 -0.12 -4.90
N HIS A 192 5.30 -1.25 -5.45
CA HIS A 192 4.00 -1.39 -6.12
C HIS A 192 3.78 -0.35 -7.23
N MET A 193 4.84 -0.10 -7.98
CA MET A 193 4.83 0.76 -9.17
C MET A 193 4.94 -0.11 -10.41
N VAL A 194 4.17 0.21 -11.46
CA VAL A 194 4.18 -0.50 -12.74
C VAL A 194 4.96 0.32 -13.75
N THR A 195 6.00 -0.27 -14.33
CA THR A 195 6.88 0.38 -15.29
C THR A 195 6.65 -0.14 -16.70
N PHE A 196 6.56 0.78 -17.65
CA PHE A 196 6.57 0.53 -19.09
C PHE A 196 7.76 1.26 -19.69
N SER A 197 8.48 0.61 -20.61
CA SER A 197 9.66 1.19 -21.24
C SER A 197 9.88 0.68 -22.64
N PHE A 198 10.52 1.51 -23.46
CA PHE A 198 11.05 1.12 -24.76
C PHE A 198 12.43 1.75 -24.95
N ASP A 199 13.23 1.16 -25.84
CA ASP A 199 14.55 1.65 -26.20
C ASP A 199 14.88 1.38 -27.69
N CYS A 200 16.14 1.59 -28.09
CA CYS A 200 16.58 1.33 -29.47
C CYS A 200 16.52 -0.13 -29.89
N SER A 201 16.67 -1.05 -28.94
CA SER A 201 16.76 -2.50 -29.18
C SER A 201 15.37 -3.13 -29.18
N ASN A 202 14.50 -2.67 -28.29
CA ASN A 202 13.11 -3.08 -28.22
C ASN A 202 12.22 -1.83 -28.27
N THR A 203 11.74 -1.51 -29.47
CA THR A 203 10.98 -0.29 -29.72
C THR A 203 9.53 -0.41 -29.26
N CYS A 204 9.00 -1.60 -28.99
CA CYS A 204 7.63 -1.82 -28.52
C CYS A 204 6.55 -1.07 -29.34
N GLY A 205 6.75 -0.98 -30.66
CA GLY A 205 5.84 -0.27 -31.57
C GLY A 205 5.92 1.27 -31.52
N THR A 206 6.92 1.85 -30.87
CA THR A 206 7.09 3.32 -30.75
C THR A 206 7.02 4.02 -32.11
N GLU A 207 6.17 5.04 -32.17
CA GLU A 207 6.03 5.93 -33.32
C GLU A 207 7.06 7.06 -33.24
N ILE A 208 7.67 7.40 -34.38
CA ILE A 208 8.71 8.42 -34.47
C ILE A 208 8.25 9.52 -35.41
N MET A 209 8.19 10.74 -34.91
CA MET A 209 7.82 11.93 -35.67
C MET A 209 8.98 12.94 -35.70
N SER A 210 9.14 13.64 -36.82
CA SER A 210 10.09 14.76 -36.92
C SER A 210 9.32 16.06 -37.07
N ILE A 211 9.64 17.04 -36.22
CA ILE A 211 9.10 18.40 -36.28
C ILE A 211 10.22 19.33 -36.75
N ASN A 212 9.94 20.08 -37.82
CA ASN A 212 10.82 21.12 -38.36
C ASN A 212 12.25 20.64 -38.69
N GLY A 213 12.45 19.33 -38.88
CA GLY A 213 13.74 18.71 -39.22
C GLY A 213 14.79 18.68 -38.10
N SER A 214 14.55 19.34 -36.96
CA SER A 214 15.51 19.49 -35.84
C SER A 214 15.04 18.85 -34.54
N GLN A 215 13.75 18.52 -34.44
CA GLN A 215 13.15 17.90 -33.27
C GLN A 215 12.60 16.53 -33.63
N ILE A 216 12.93 15.52 -32.83
CA ILE A 216 12.43 14.16 -32.97
C ILE A 216 11.54 13.87 -31.76
N ILE A 217 10.35 13.35 -32.01
CA ILE A 217 9.43 12.89 -30.96
C ILE A 217 9.35 11.38 -31.05
N TYR A 218 9.67 10.72 -29.94
CA TYR A 218 9.38 9.30 -29.72
C TYR A 218 8.09 9.21 -28.91
N GLN A 219 7.07 8.58 -29.46
CA GLN A 219 5.75 8.47 -28.83
C GLN A 219 5.32 7.02 -28.72
N ASN A 220 4.73 6.66 -27.59
CA ASN A 220 4.09 5.37 -27.39
C ASN A 220 2.84 5.57 -26.52
N THR A 221 1.96 4.58 -26.55
CA THR A 221 0.66 4.62 -25.87
C THR A 221 0.46 3.33 -25.11
N ILE A 222 0.13 3.43 -23.83
CA ILE A 222 -0.32 2.28 -23.05
C ILE A 222 -1.81 2.08 -23.34
N THR A 223 -2.15 0.88 -23.80
CA THR A 223 -3.52 0.44 -24.07
C THR A 223 -3.84 -0.83 -23.32
N MET A 224 -5.12 -1.20 -23.30
CA MET A 224 -5.61 -2.42 -22.66
C MET A 224 -5.99 -3.45 -23.72
N GLN A 225 -5.66 -4.74 -23.49
CA GLN A 225 -6.10 -5.82 -24.36
C GLN A 225 -7.64 -5.88 -24.38
N ASN A 226 -8.24 -5.77 -25.58
CA ASN A 226 -9.67 -5.99 -25.76
C ASN A 226 -9.97 -7.46 -25.43
N GLY A 227 -10.87 -7.72 -24.48
CA GLY A 227 -11.38 -9.07 -24.27
C GLY A 227 -12.13 -9.51 -25.52
N SER A 228 -11.51 -10.38 -26.34
CA SER A 228 -12.06 -11.01 -27.55
C SER A 228 -12.77 -10.06 -28.54
N ALA A 229 -12.22 -9.93 -29.74
CA ALA A 229 -12.69 -9.08 -30.84
C ALA A 229 -14.16 -9.24 -31.32
N ASP A 230 -14.95 -10.12 -30.70
CA ASP A 230 -16.33 -10.45 -31.09
C ASP A 230 -17.43 -9.84 -30.21
N ILE A 231 -17.09 -9.11 -29.14
CA ILE A 231 -18.10 -8.57 -28.21
C ILE A 231 -17.95 -7.05 -28.15
N ILE A 232 -18.95 -6.33 -28.68
CA ILE A 232 -19.11 -4.87 -28.48
C ILE A 232 -19.43 -4.66 -27.00
N THR A 233 -18.40 -4.62 -26.17
CA THR A 233 -18.53 -4.27 -24.76
C THR A 233 -18.37 -2.77 -24.61
N ARG A 234 -19.18 -2.16 -23.73
CA ARG A 234 -18.97 -0.79 -23.24
C ARG A 234 -17.75 -0.74 -22.29
N GLN A 235 -16.66 -1.42 -22.62
CA GLN A 235 -15.48 -1.49 -21.80
C GLN A 235 -14.80 -0.12 -21.75
N LYS A 236 -14.35 0.23 -20.55
CA LYS A 236 -13.64 1.47 -20.26
C LYS A 236 -12.28 1.40 -20.97
N GLN A 237 -12.16 2.05 -22.13
CA GLN A 237 -10.91 2.09 -22.87
C GLN A 237 -9.87 2.85 -22.04
N VAL A 238 -8.73 2.20 -21.78
CA VAL A 238 -7.57 2.82 -21.15
C VAL A 238 -6.61 3.21 -22.26
N ILE A 239 -6.34 4.51 -22.36
CA ILE A 239 -5.39 5.09 -23.32
C ILE A 239 -4.53 6.07 -22.54
N ILE A 240 -3.24 5.80 -22.47
CA ILE A 240 -2.27 6.66 -21.76
C ILE A 240 -1.13 6.95 -22.73
N ASP A 241 -1.16 8.16 -23.31
CA ASP A 241 -0.12 8.61 -24.22
C ASP A 241 1.07 9.20 -23.46
N PHE A 242 2.28 8.87 -23.91
CA PHE A 242 3.49 9.53 -23.46
C PHE A 242 4.49 9.69 -24.59
N SER A 243 5.23 10.79 -24.56
CA SER A 243 6.21 11.11 -25.59
C SER A 243 7.45 11.78 -25.03
N CYS A 244 8.55 11.60 -25.76
CA CYS A 244 9.85 12.16 -25.46
C CYS A 244 10.31 13.00 -26.64
N LEU A 245 10.54 14.29 -26.38
CA LEU A 245 11.08 15.24 -27.35
C LEU A 245 12.61 15.26 -27.25
N TYR A 246 13.29 15.01 -28.37
CA TYR A 246 14.73 15.13 -28.50
C TYR A 246 15.09 16.20 -29.53
N THR A 247 15.93 17.15 -29.15
CA THR A 247 16.46 18.18 -30.05
C THR A 247 17.82 17.74 -30.56
N VAL A 248 17.96 17.57 -31.89
CA VAL A 248 19.26 17.27 -32.50
C VAL A 248 20.14 18.53 -32.37
N PRO A 249 21.30 18.46 -31.70
CA PRO A 249 22.20 19.61 -31.64
C PRO A 249 22.78 19.90 -33.04
N ASP A 250 22.90 21.17 -33.40
CA ASP A 250 23.55 21.59 -34.65
C ASP A 250 24.97 21.03 -34.72
N LEU A 251 25.22 20.15 -35.69
CA LEU A 251 26.56 19.67 -35.99
C LEU A 251 27.32 20.78 -36.74
N THR A 252 28.15 21.53 -36.02
CA THR A 252 29.20 22.34 -36.64
C THR A 252 30.30 21.42 -37.13
N SER A 253 30.20 20.96 -38.39
CA SER A 253 31.30 20.22 -39.02
C SER A 253 32.48 21.17 -39.22
N VAL A 254 33.54 21.01 -38.44
CA VAL A 254 34.83 21.63 -38.75
C VAL A 254 35.65 20.60 -39.53
N SER A 255 35.80 20.83 -40.83
CA SER A 255 36.72 20.08 -41.67
C SER A 255 38.15 20.63 -41.49
N PHE A 256 39.13 19.74 -41.35
CA PHE A 256 40.56 20.06 -41.43
C PHE A 256 41.05 19.88 -42.86
#